data_AF-A0AAW1UXD4-F1
#
_entry.id   AF-A0AAW1UXD4-F1
#
_cell.length_a   1.000
_cell.length_b   1.000
_cell.length_c   1.000
_cell.angle_alpha   90.00
_cell.angle_beta   90.00
_cell.angle_gamma   90.00
#
_symmetry.space_group_name_H-M   'P 1'
#
loop_
_entity.id
_entity.type
_entity.pdbx_description
1 polymer ?
#
loop_
_entity_poly.entity_id
_entity_poly.type
_entity_poly.pdbx_seq_one_letter_code
_entity_poly.pdbx_strand_id
1 'polypeptide(L)'
;MNFVKNKFRSRLTESSKSCIDNILINQSNFKSKTIRTTMSDHDTAQLLTIQEQIQQTHEYQYKRYITSNNTEDLVKRLKLQEWNSVYEIPEEEINQQWEKFTNIFKTELNYACPLRKTKISGKKNQKSRNEKLSKCKTRLDILHTCKTFNPMFMELYKEVKKEYDKMLRDEKGDIYRQQILQSDISRI
;
A
#
# COMPACT_ATOMS: atom_id res chain seq x y z
N MET A 1 8.10 -18.64 -19.88
CA MET A 1 8.41 -17.25 -20.27
C MET A 1 7.69 -16.95 -21.58
N ASN A 2 6.71 -16.06 -21.57
CA ASN A 2 5.90 -15.76 -22.76
C ASN A 2 6.49 -14.54 -23.46
N PHE A 3 6.70 -14.65 -24.77
CA PHE A 3 7.32 -13.60 -25.57
C PHE A 3 6.24 -12.84 -26.35
N VAL A 4 6.03 -11.56 -26.02
CA VAL A 4 5.16 -10.68 -26.82
C VAL A 4 6.01 -10.09 -27.93
N LYS A 5 6.14 -10.84 -29.03
CA LYS A 5 6.84 -10.36 -30.22
C LYS A 5 5.98 -9.29 -30.88
N ASN A 6 6.56 -8.11 -31.02
CA ASN A 6 5.89 -6.97 -31.58
C ASN A 6 5.55 -7.20 -33.07
N LYS A 7 4.30 -6.97 -33.47
CA LYS A 7 3.88 -7.00 -34.88
C LYS A 7 3.97 -5.61 -35.53
N PHE A 8 4.23 -4.55 -34.76
CA PHE A 8 4.21 -3.15 -35.21
C PHE A 8 5.39 -2.32 -34.65
N ARG A 9 5.71 -1.20 -35.32
CA ARG A 9 6.98 -0.45 -35.16
C ARG A 9 6.93 0.48 -33.94
N SER A 10 7.94 0.42 -33.06
CA SER A 10 7.97 1.21 -31.82
C SER A 10 8.73 2.55 -31.95
N ARG A 11 9.57 2.70 -32.99
CA ARG A 11 10.24 3.96 -33.36
C ARG A 11 10.13 4.24 -34.85
N LEU A 12 9.80 5.48 -35.20
CA LEU A 12 9.68 5.99 -36.57
C LEU A 12 10.48 7.31 -36.67
N THR A 13 11.59 7.29 -37.39
CA THR A 13 12.29 8.50 -37.84
C THR A 13 12.11 8.67 -39.35
N GLU A 14 12.42 9.84 -39.91
CA GLU A 14 12.30 10.09 -41.37
C GLU A 14 13.09 9.07 -42.22
N SER A 15 14.21 8.55 -41.69
CA SER A 15 15.14 7.66 -42.39
C SER A 15 15.15 6.21 -41.89
N SER A 16 14.50 5.88 -40.77
CA SER A 16 14.59 4.54 -40.18
C SER A 16 13.33 4.10 -39.43
N LYS A 17 13.06 2.79 -39.45
CA LYS A 17 11.96 2.17 -38.72
C LYS A 17 12.51 0.99 -37.94
N SER A 18 12.44 1.04 -36.62
CA SER A 18 12.99 0.00 -35.75
C SER A 18 12.00 -0.45 -34.67
N CYS A 19 12.14 -1.70 -34.26
CA CYS A 19 11.37 -2.31 -33.19
C CYS A 19 12.33 -2.62 -32.04
N ILE A 20 12.53 -1.64 -31.17
CA ILE A 20 13.54 -1.70 -30.10
C ILE A 20 12.92 -1.83 -28.71
N ASP A 21 11.63 -1.51 -28.58
CA ASP A 21 10.91 -1.58 -27.32
C ASP A 21 10.24 -2.95 -27.18
N ASN A 22 10.71 -3.75 -26.22
CA ASN A 22 10.21 -5.09 -25.94
C ASN A 22 9.76 -5.18 -24.48
N ILE A 23 8.58 -5.76 -24.23
CA ILE A 23 8.10 -6.06 -22.89
C ILE A 23 8.17 -7.57 -22.66
N LEU A 24 8.97 -7.97 -21.68
CA LEU A 24 9.12 -9.36 -21.26
C LEU A 24 8.23 -9.61 -20.03
N ILE A 25 7.31 -10.56 -20.11
CA ILE A 25 6.41 -10.90 -19.00
C ILE A 25 6.33 -12.40 -18.78
N ASN A 26 6.37 -12.82 -17.52
CA ASN A 26 6.24 -14.22 -17.11
C ASN A 26 4.82 -14.57 -16.63
N GLN A 27 3.80 -13.93 -17.21
CA GLN A 27 2.39 -14.19 -16.92
C GLN A 27 1.68 -14.61 -18.22
N SER A 28 0.67 -15.46 -18.11
CA SER A 28 -0.16 -15.93 -19.23
C SER A 28 -1.37 -15.02 -19.50
N ASN A 29 -1.85 -14.30 -18.47
CA ASN A 29 -3.08 -13.51 -18.55
C ASN A 29 -2.82 -12.03 -18.84
N PHE A 30 -2.40 -11.72 -20.06
CA PHE A 30 -2.20 -10.35 -20.50
C PHE A 30 -2.93 -10.06 -21.82
N LYS A 31 -3.26 -8.79 -22.03
CA LYS A 31 -3.67 -8.22 -23.31
C LYS A 31 -2.68 -7.13 -23.66
N SER A 32 -2.23 -7.09 -24.91
CA SER A 32 -1.34 -6.04 -25.41
C SER A 32 -2.03 -5.27 -26.53
N LYS A 33 -1.78 -3.96 -26.57
CA LYS A 33 -2.23 -3.09 -27.66
C LYS A 33 -1.20 -1.99 -27.91
N THR A 34 -1.00 -1.64 -29.17
CA THR A 34 -0.21 -0.48 -29.58
C THR A 34 -1.12 0.73 -29.73
N ILE A 35 -0.74 1.86 -29.16
CA ILE A 35 -1.48 3.13 -29.18
C ILE A 35 -0.58 4.18 -29.82
N ARG A 36 -1.12 5.03 -30.71
CA ARG A 36 -0.34 6.14 -31.26
C ARG A 36 -0.19 7.26 -30.25
N THR A 37 1.01 7.79 -30.11
CA THR A 37 1.31 8.89 -29.19
C THR A 37 1.95 10.03 -29.98
N THR A 38 1.34 11.22 -29.95
CA THR A 38 1.77 12.39 -30.74
C THR A 38 2.75 13.29 -29.99
N MET A 39 3.32 12.82 -28.87
CA MET A 39 4.07 13.65 -27.92
C MET A 39 5.54 13.20 -27.73
N SER A 40 6.03 12.23 -28.54
CA SER A 40 7.38 11.65 -28.42
C SER A 40 7.91 11.22 -29.80
N ASP A 41 9.24 11.08 -29.93
CA ASP A 41 9.93 10.48 -31.09
C ASP A 41 9.54 9.01 -31.34
N HIS A 42 8.78 8.44 -30.40
CA HIS A 42 8.07 7.19 -30.55
C HIS A 42 6.61 7.47 -30.97
N ASP A 43 6.32 7.27 -32.26
CA ASP A 43 4.97 7.42 -32.85
C ASP A 43 3.94 6.44 -32.24
N THR A 44 4.42 5.39 -31.55
CA THR A 44 3.55 4.45 -30.85
C THR A 44 4.05 4.08 -29.45
N ALA A 45 3.12 4.01 -28.50
CA ALA A 45 3.29 3.43 -27.18
C ALA A 45 2.72 2.02 -27.11
N GLN A 46 3.31 1.17 -26.26
CA GLN A 46 2.80 -0.17 -25.97
C GLN A 46 2.02 -0.13 -24.65
N LEU A 47 0.75 -0.53 -24.71
CA LEU A 47 -0.08 -0.73 -23.52
C LEU A 47 -0.19 -2.24 -23.26
N LEU A 48 0.29 -2.65 -22.09
CA LEU A 48 0.08 -4.00 -21.56
C LEU A 48 -0.95 -3.93 -20.44
N THR A 49 -2.05 -4.67 -20.58
CA THR A 49 -3.06 -4.86 -19.54
C THR A 49 -2.96 -6.26 -18.99
N ILE A 50 -2.51 -6.39 -17.75
CA ILE A 50 -2.51 -7.65 -17.02
C ILE A 50 -3.90 -7.83 -16.39
N GLN A 51 -4.56 -8.94 -16.69
CA GLN A 51 -5.84 -9.28 -16.08
C GLN A 51 -5.59 -10.30 -14.96
N GLU A 52 -5.23 -9.79 -13.79
CA GLU A 52 -5.13 -10.62 -12.60
C GLU A 52 -6.54 -10.86 -12.05
N GLN A 53 -6.94 -12.14 -12.00
CA GLN A 53 -8.01 -12.53 -11.09
C GLN A 53 -7.42 -12.44 -9.69
N ILE A 54 -7.66 -11.32 -9.01
CA ILE A 54 -7.35 -11.18 -7.59
C ILE A 54 -8.24 -12.18 -6.86
N GLN A 55 -7.79 -13.41 -6.70
CA GLN A 55 -8.31 -14.28 -5.67
C GLN A 55 -8.11 -13.50 -4.37
N GLN A 56 -9.20 -13.22 -3.67
CA GLN A 56 -9.14 -12.59 -2.36
C GLN A 56 -8.53 -13.59 -1.38
N THR A 57 -7.21 -13.78 -1.45
CA THR A 57 -6.48 -14.41 -0.37
C THR A 57 -6.61 -13.46 0.81
N HIS A 58 -7.21 -13.94 1.89
CA HIS A 58 -7.10 -13.23 3.14
C HIS A 58 -5.63 -13.32 3.55
N GLU A 59 -4.88 -12.28 3.23
CA GLU A 59 -3.53 -12.14 3.73
C GLU A 59 -3.62 -12.02 5.25
N TYR A 60 -2.87 -12.86 5.95
CA TYR A 60 -2.74 -12.81 7.40
C TYR A 60 -1.31 -12.45 7.73
N GLN A 61 -1.12 -11.61 8.74
CA GLN A 61 0.18 -11.33 9.34
C GLN A 61 0.17 -11.77 10.80
N TYR A 62 1.30 -12.23 11.29
CA TYR A 62 1.49 -12.45 12.72
C TYR A 62 2.12 -11.21 13.33
N LYS A 63 1.51 -10.66 14.37
CA LYS A 63 2.07 -9.52 15.10
C LYS A 63 1.84 -9.67 16.59
N ARG A 64 2.77 -9.13 17.38
CA ARG A 64 2.58 -8.92 18.82
C ARG A 64 1.94 -7.56 19.02
N TYR A 65 0.97 -7.47 19.91
CA TYR A 65 0.46 -6.20 20.38
C TYR A 65 1.25 -5.83 21.62
N ILE A 66 1.93 -4.69 21.61
CA ILE A 66 2.69 -4.19 22.76
C ILE A 66 1.88 -3.05 23.38
N THR A 67 1.56 -3.19 24.66
CA THR A 67 0.82 -2.22 25.48
C THR A 67 1.59 -1.96 26.76
N SER A 68 1.25 -0.92 27.51
CA SER A 68 1.84 -0.68 28.83
C SER A 68 1.67 -1.90 29.74
N ASN A 69 0.45 -2.43 29.84
CA ASN A 69 0.12 -3.53 30.74
C ASN A 69 0.92 -4.81 30.45
N ASN A 70 1.06 -5.19 29.19
CA ASN A 70 1.80 -6.41 28.87
C ASN A 70 3.32 -6.22 28.92
N THR A 71 3.81 -4.99 28.75
CA THR A 71 5.21 -4.66 28.97
C THR A 71 5.54 -4.74 30.46
N GLU A 72 4.66 -4.22 31.33
CA GLU A 72 4.80 -4.36 32.78
C GLU A 72 4.74 -5.83 33.22
N ASP A 73 3.83 -6.63 32.64
CA ASP A 73 3.76 -8.06 32.92
C ASP A 73 5.03 -8.80 32.48
N LEU A 74 5.57 -8.46 31.30
CA LEU A 74 6.85 -8.99 30.83
C LEU A 74 7.99 -8.65 31.80
N VAL A 75 8.08 -7.40 32.26
CA VAL A 75 9.11 -7.00 33.23
C VAL A 75 8.96 -7.76 34.55
N LYS A 76 7.74 -7.91 35.06
CA LYS A 76 7.48 -8.69 36.29
C LYS A 76 7.92 -10.14 36.11
N ARG A 77 7.57 -10.76 34.98
CA ARG A 77 7.95 -12.14 34.65
C ARG A 77 9.46 -12.32 34.55
N LEU A 78 10.15 -11.43 33.83
CA LEU A 78 11.60 -11.48 33.67
C LEU A 78 12.33 -11.30 35.02
N LYS A 79 11.79 -10.49 35.94
CA LYS A 79 12.34 -10.34 37.30
C LYS A 79 12.21 -11.61 38.15
N LEU A 80 11.25 -12.48 37.84
CA LEU A 80 11.04 -13.75 38.55
C LEU A 80 11.89 -14.90 37.98
N GLN A 81 12.60 -14.69 36.87
CA GLN A 81 13.45 -15.72 36.28
C GLN A 81 14.79 -15.86 37.01
N GLU A 82 15.26 -17.10 37.11
CA GLU A 82 16.58 -17.46 37.65
C GLU A 82 17.68 -17.21 36.60
N TRP A 83 18.27 -16.02 36.65
CA TRP A 83 19.32 -15.61 35.70
C TRP A 83 20.70 -16.23 35.98
N ASN A 84 20.90 -16.82 37.16
CA ASN A 84 22.14 -17.52 37.51
C ASN A 84 22.49 -18.60 36.47
N SER A 85 21.48 -19.28 35.93
CA SER A 85 21.67 -20.29 34.87
C SER A 85 22.25 -19.75 33.56
N VAL A 86 22.25 -18.43 33.35
CA VAL A 86 22.93 -17.76 32.23
C VAL A 86 24.34 -17.35 32.63
N TYR A 87 24.52 -16.83 33.85
CA TYR A 87 25.80 -16.32 34.35
C TYR A 87 26.79 -17.41 34.77
N GLU A 88 26.30 -18.60 35.15
CA GLU A 88 27.13 -19.76 35.52
C GLU A 88 27.79 -20.43 34.32
N ILE A 89 27.31 -20.15 33.10
CA ILE A 89 27.95 -20.64 31.87
C ILE A 89 29.28 -19.89 31.69
N PRO A 90 30.41 -20.56 31.42
CA PRO A 90 31.70 -19.92 31.23
C PRO A 90 31.67 -18.81 30.17
N GLU A 91 32.43 -17.74 30.38
CA GLU A 91 32.50 -16.60 29.44
C GLU A 91 33.03 -17.01 28.05
N GLU A 92 33.79 -18.10 27.96
CA GLU A 92 34.26 -18.66 26.70
C GLU A 92 33.13 -19.24 25.85
N GLU A 93 31.99 -19.58 26.46
CA GLU A 93 30.81 -20.19 25.82
C GLU A 93 29.69 -19.16 25.56
N ILE A 94 30.06 -17.99 25.04
CA ILE A 94 29.15 -16.86 24.73
C ILE A 94 27.90 -17.30 23.96
N ASN A 95 28.03 -18.22 23.00
CA ASN A 95 26.90 -18.69 22.22
C ASN A 95 25.86 -19.42 23.08
N GLN A 96 26.32 -20.23 24.03
CA GLN A 96 25.43 -20.94 24.95
C GLN A 96 24.77 -19.98 25.94
N GLN A 97 25.52 -19.01 26.46
CA GLN A 97 24.96 -17.92 27.28
C GLN A 97 23.85 -17.18 26.53
N TRP A 98 24.12 -16.78 25.29
CA TRP A 98 23.18 -16.05 24.46
C TRP A 98 21.93 -16.87 24.14
N GLU A 99 22.10 -18.15 23.82
CA GLU A 99 20.99 -19.07 23.57
C GLU A 99 20.11 -19.23 24.81
N LYS A 100 20.71 -19.45 25.98
CA LYS A 100 20.00 -19.57 27.25
C LYS A 100 19.21 -18.31 27.58
N PHE A 101 19.85 -17.14 27.51
CA PHE A 101 19.20 -15.85 27.69
C PHE A 101 18.02 -15.68 26.73
N THR A 102 18.26 -15.94 25.44
CA THR A 102 17.26 -15.76 24.38
C THR A 102 16.07 -16.69 24.59
N ASN A 103 16.29 -17.91 25.06
CA ASN A 103 15.23 -18.87 25.33
C ASN A 103 14.34 -18.43 26.50
N ILE A 104 14.94 -17.96 27.59
CA ILE A 104 14.19 -17.40 28.73
C ILE A 104 13.38 -16.19 28.27
N PHE A 105 14.04 -15.23 27.62
CA PHE A 105 13.39 -14.01 27.15
C PHE A 105 12.25 -14.30 26.16
N LYS A 106 12.46 -15.16 25.16
CA LYS A 106 11.42 -15.52 24.16
C LYS A 106 10.23 -16.20 24.83
N THR A 107 10.48 -17.05 25.83
CA THR A 107 9.41 -17.75 26.57
C THR A 107 8.52 -16.72 27.28
N GLU A 108 9.10 -15.83 28.06
CA GLU A 108 8.32 -14.81 28.76
C GLU A 108 7.69 -13.78 27.81
N LEU A 109 8.37 -13.43 26.71
CA LEU A 109 7.81 -12.59 25.65
C LEU A 109 6.60 -13.25 24.99
N ASN A 110 6.62 -14.56 24.78
CA ASN A 110 5.49 -15.31 24.23
C ASN A 110 4.30 -15.36 25.20
N TYR A 111 4.56 -15.44 26.50
CA TYR A 111 3.52 -15.39 27.52
C TYR A 111 2.88 -14.00 27.63
N ALA A 112 3.69 -12.95 27.83
CA ALA A 112 3.20 -11.60 28.04
C ALA A 112 2.65 -10.97 26.74
N CYS A 113 3.34 -11.18 25.62
CA CYS A 113 3.05 -10.54 24.34
C CYS A 113 2.89 -11.59 23.23
N PRO A 114 1.87 -12.46 23.26
CA PRO A 114 1.74 -13.58 22.32
C PRO A 114 1.64 -13.12 20.87
N LEU A 115 2.21 -13.92 19.97
CA LEU A 115 2.11 -13.72 18.53
C LEU A 115 0.66 -13.98 18.08
N ARG A 116 -0.04 -12.97 17.58
CA ARG A 116 -1.44 -13.11 17.15
C ARG A 116 -1.56 -13.01 15.64
N LYS A 117 -2.24 -13.99 15.05
CA LYS A 117 -2.64 -13.96 13.65
C LYS A 117 -3.68 -12.85 13.46
N THR A 118 -3.35 -11.87 12.64
CA THR A 118 -4.22 -10.73 12.34
C THR A 118 -4.46 -10.69 10.84
N LYS A 119 -5.71 -10.52 10.44
CA LYS A 119 -6.07 -10.31 9.03
C LYS A 119 -5.45 -9.00 8.55
N ILE A 120 -4.74 -9.04 7.44
CA ILE A 120 -4.33 -7.84 6.72
C ILE A 120 -5.59 -7.29 6.06
N SER A 121 -6.16 -6.29 6.70
CA SER A 121 -7.13 -5.43 6.04
C SER A 121 -6.34 -4.59 5.04
N GLY A 122 -6.40 -4.94 3.75
CA GLY A 122 -6.00 -4.00 2.71
C GLY A 122 -6.67 -2.66 2.99
N LYS A 123 -5.92 -1.54 2.90
CA LYS A 123 -6.54 -0.22 2.95
C LYS A 123 -7.59 -0.23 1.84
N LYS A 124 -8.87 -0.25 2.19
CA LYS A 124 -9.92 0.00 1.21
C LYS A 124 -9.62 1.39 0.70
N ASN A 125 -9.06 1.49 -0.50
CA ASN A 125 -9.11 2.72 -1.27
C ASN A 125 -10.60 2.96 -1.50
N GLN A 126 -11.25 3.63 -0.54
CA GLN A 126 -12.57 4.18 -0.74
C GLN A 126 -12.40 5.19 -1.87
N LYS A 127 -12.55 4.71 -3.11
CA LYS A 127 -12.90 5.61 -4.19
C LYS A 127 -14.15 6.34 -3.73
N SER A 128 -14.06 7.67 -3.68
CA SER A 128 -15.21 8.53 -3.46
C SER A 128 -16.37 8.01 -4.31
N ARG A 129 -17.53 7.79 -3.69
CA ARG A 129 -18.74 7.37 -4.42
C ARG A 129 -19.19 8.49 -5.37
N ASN A 130 -18.84 9.73 -5.05
CA ASN A 130 -19.10 10.89 -5.87
C ASN A 130 -18.08 11.01 -7.02
N GLU A 131 -18.54 10.80 -8.25
CA GLU A 131 -17.76 10.94 -9.48
C GLU A 131 -17.18 12.35 -9.65
N LYS A 132 -17.91 13.39 -9.23
CA LYS A 132 -17.44 14.78 -9.31
C LYS A 132 -16.28 15.02 -8.35
N LEU A 133 -16.35 14.51 -7.12
CA LEU A 133 -15.25 14.62 -6.16
C LEU A 133 -14.01 13.84 -6.64
N SER A 134 -14.22 12.68 -7.27
CA SER A 134 -13.13 11.90 -7.89
C SER A 134 -12.44 12.68 -9.02
N LYS A 135 -13.21 13.30 -9.93
CA LYS A 135 -12.67 14.16 -10.99
C LYS A 135 -11.92 15.38 -10.43
N CYS A 136 -12.47 16.01 -9.39
CA CYS A 136 -11.84 17.13 -8.69
C CYS A 136 -10.51 16.70 -8.06
N LYS A 137 -10.46 15.52 -7.42
CA LYS A 137 -9.23 14.95 -6.84
C LYS A 137 -8.16 14.71 -7.90
N THR A 138 -8.52 14.09 -9.02
CA THR A 138 -7.58 13.87 -10.14
C THR A 138 -7.02 15.18 -10.67
N ARG A 139 -7.88 16.19 -10.85
CA ARG A 139 -7.43 17.54 -11.27
C ARG A 139 -6.48 18.17 -10.24
N LEU A 140 -6.77 18.01 -8.95
CA LEU A 140 -5.90 18.49 -7.87
C LEU A 140 -4.53 17.81 -7.88
N ASP A 141 -4.47 16.50 -8.14
CA ASP A 141 -3.23 15.72 -8.19
C ASP A 141 -2.36 16.09 -9.40
N ILE A 142 -2.99 16.33 -10.56
CA ILE A 142 -2.31 16.88 -11.74
C ILE A 142 -1.70 18.25 -11.40
N LEU A 143 -2.49 19.17 -10.84
CA LEU A 143 -2.02 20.52 -10.48
C LEU A 143 -0.94 20.49 -9.39
N HIS A 144 -1.00 19.54 -8.46
CA HIS A 144 0.05 19.33 -7.47
C HIS A 144 1.39 18.96 -8.13
N THR A 145 1.34 18.15 -9.18
CA THR A 145 2.53 17.82 -9.96
C THR A 145 2.99 19.05 -10.75
N CYS A 146 2.09 19.69 -11.50
CA CYS A 146 2.41 20.85 -12.34
C CYS A 146 2.99 22.05 -11.57
N LYS A 147 2.48 22.38 -10.38
CA LYS A 147 3.02 23.50 -9.57
C LYS A 147 4.49 23.30 -9.18
N THR A 148 4.95 22.05 -9.12
CA THR A 148 6.33 21.72 -8.78
C THR A 148 7.28 22.11 -9.91
N PHE A 149 6.81 22.07 -11.16
CA PHE A 149 7.58 22.39 -12.35
C PHE A 149 7.36 23.81 -12.86
N ASN A 150 6.18 24.40 -12.61
CA ASN A 150 5.85 25.75 -13.01
C ASN A 150 5.03 26.47 -11.92
N PRO A 151 5.59 27.52 -11.27
CA PRO A 151 4.92 28.28 -10.23
C PRO A 151 3.60 28.95 -10.64
N MET A 152 3.35 29.15 -11.93
CA MET A 152 2.10 29.73 -12.45
C MET A 152 0.86 28.90 -12.07
N PHE A 153 1.02 27.59 -11.86
CA PHE A 153 -0.09 26.71 -11.44
C PHE A 153 -0.38 26.77 -9.93
N MET A 154 0.37 27.56 -9.15
CA MET A 154 0.19 27.64 -7.70
C MET A 154 -1.16 28.22 -7.30
N GLU A 155 -1.61 29.30 -7.96
CA GLU A 155 -2.91 29.91 -7.68
C GLU A 155 -4.06 28.98 -8.08
N LEU A 156 -3.99 28.39 -9.27
CA LEU A 156 -4.98 27.41 -9.73
C LEU A 156 -5.05 26.18 -8.81
N TYR A 157 -3.92 25.72 -8.29
CA TYR A 157 -3.88 24.64 -7.28
C TYR A 157 -4.61 25.04 -5.99
N LYS A 158 -4.38 26.25 -5.47
CA LYS A 158 -5.04 26.73 -4.24
C LYS A 158 -6.56 26.80 -4.43
N GLU A 159 -7.04 27.27 -5.57
CA GLU A 159 -8.47 27.33 -5.88
C GLU A 159 -9.10 25.95 -5.94
N VAL A 160 -8.52 25.03 -6.70
CA VAL A 160 -9.04 23.66 -6.82
C VAL A 160 -8.97 22.91 -5.49
N LYS A 161 -7.96 23.21 -4.64
CA LYS A 161 -7.88 22.64 -3.29
C LYS A 161 -9.05 23.12 -2.42
N LYS A 162 -9.38 24.41 -2.45
CA LYS A 162 -10.54 24.95 -1.71
C LYS A 162 -11.86 24.31 -2.18
N GLU A 163 -12.01 24.14 -3.49
CA GLU A 163 -13.16 23.45 -4.09
C GLU A 163 -13.26 22.00 -3.59
N TYR A 164 -12.16 21.25 -3.66
CA TYR A 164 -12.07 19.87 -3.19
C TYR A 164 -12.41 19.73 -1.70
N ASP A 165 -11.83 20.59 -0.84
CA ASP A 165 -12.07 20.56 0.60
C ASP A 165 -13.53 20.87 0.94
N LYS A 166 -14.17 21.77 0.19
CA LYS A 166 -15.61 22.05 0.33
C LYS A 166 -16.44 20.82 -0.04
N MET A 167 -16.21 20.24 -1.22
CA MET A 167 -16.95 19.06 -1.68
C MET A 167 -16.80 17.87 -0.73
N LEU A 168 -15.61 17.69 -0.12
CA LEU A 168 -15.34 16.63 0.83
C LEU A 168 -16.07 16.82 2.17
N ARG A 169 -16.27 18.07 2.61
CA ARG A 169 -17.12 18.37 3.77
C ARG A 169 -18.59 18.08 3.48
N ASP A 170 -19.06 18.49 2.31
CA ASP A 170 -20.46 18.31 1.90
C ASP A 170 -20.81 16.81 1.79
N GLU A 171 -19.95 16.00 1.14
CA GLU A 171 -20.17 14.55 1.02
C GLU A 171 -20.18 13.85 2.39
N LYS A 172 -19.28 14.24 3.31
CA LYS A 172 -19.30 13.71 4.69
C LYS A 172 -20.59 14.08 5.42
N GLY A 173 -21.07 15.31 5.23
CA GLY A 173 -22.34 15.77 5.77
C GLY A 173 -23.54 14.97 5.24
N ASP A 174 -23.56 14.70 3.93
CA ASP A 174 -24.61 13.89 3.30
C ASP A 174 -24.62 12.45 3.79
N ILE A 175 -23.45 11.84 3.93
CA ILE A 175 -23.32 10.48 4.48
C ILE A 175 -23.91 10.43 5.90
N TYR A 176 -23.58 11.40 6.74
CA TYR A 176 -24.09 11.47 8.11
C TYR A 176 -25.61 11.67 8.14
N ARG A 177 -26.14 12.57 7.31
CA ARG A 177 -27.60 12.77 7.14
C ARG A 177 -28.31 11.48 6.73
N GLN A 178 -27.77 10.76 5.74
CA GLN A 178 -28.34 9.49 5.29
C GLN A 178 -28.31 8.42 6.38
N GLN A 179 -27.25 8.36 7.19
CA GLN A 179 -27.16 7.43 8.31
C GLN A 179 -28.21 7.72 9.38
N ILE A 180 -28.47 8.99 9.71
CA ILE A 180 -29.53 9.38 10.64
C ILE A 180 -30.91 8.94 10.11
N LEU A 181 -31.22 9.26 8.85
CA LEU A 181 -32.49 8.89 8.23
C LEU A 181 -32.71 7.36 8.22
N GLN A 182 -31.66 6.60 7.91
CA GLN A 182 -31.73 5.13 7.93
C GLN A 182 -31.90 4.57 9.35
N SER A 183 -31.26 5.16 10.37
CA SER A 183 -31.43 4.73 11.76
C SER A 183 -32.82 5.05 12.33
N ASP A 184 -33.45 6.14 11.88
CA ASP A 184 -34.78 6.55 12.35
C ASP A 184 -35.90 5.73 11.71
N ILE A 185 -35.76 5.36 10.42
CA ILE A 185 -36.71 4.48 9.72
C ILE A 185 -36.70 3.05 10.28
N SER A 186 -35.58 2.61 10.87
CA SER A 186 -35.43 1.25 11.44
C SER A 186 -36.09 1.09 12.83
N ARG A 187 -36.73 2.15 13.36
CA ARG A 187 -37.33 2.20 14.71
C ARG A 187 -38.86 2.38 14.69
N ILE A 188 -39.49 2.35 13.52
CA ILE A 188 -40.95 2.32 13.31
C ILE A 188 -41.31 0.95 12.74
#